data_AF-A0A2G2PRN9-F1
#
_entry.id   AF-A0A2G2PRN9-F1
#
_cell.length_a   1.000
_cell.length_b   1.000
_cell.length_c   1.000
_cell.angle_alpha   90.00
_cell.angle_beta   90.00
_cell.angle_gamma   90.00
#
_symmetry.space_group_name_H-M   'P 1'
#
loop_
_entity.id
_entity.type
_entity.pdbx_description
1 polymer ?
#
loop_
_entity_poly.entity_id
_entity_poly.type
_entity_poly.pdbx_seq_one_letter_code
_entity_poly.pdbx_strand_id
1 'polypeptide(L)'
;MKRILLLSLFIATTFLNAQVVKQITKDKTDLDFTNEIALSNSLNHLIKKVKNKKIVAIGEDTHGTSEYYKARLEITKKLVIEKGFNTIILENPYGDIEMLVNNIQTENLDSLMTKHLFSIYQTKELKTFLLWFKEYSSTHKDIRFKGCDDSFGQMFQLLENELLPSNNSQIKSLLKEFKERYVYSFEEYYKNKQEEVPKNTTYFSYGKELYDLILELEKTIITEGLQTPLINEYLFNLKNTFINYKTIPEGITRSRDEIMAERISYFSNQPNAKIIIWAHNAHISKTIIIDNEIGMMGKNLKKEFEDDYYAIGLSTNSGTYSFIEEKYINGDRIYDEELYQDTLVFSKTNSWEQLFSEVESDAYYFEFNKYSRIRFKNARAKYLKLLGYNIESDKDYYLLYPQEMFDAIIFIKETTATIPLFGDAKLKRERLYLVNLKYNDTVTNENNIPKKWHNVGSKPKSYIMRIDDSEAFTGKKSILIESKVATEIDGFGTLMRSIPVKDYLGKKIKLSGYLKTENITGWAGLWMRVDGKNRALSFNNMYDKAIKGSTNWTQYEITLDVPKKAIYIGFGGLIDGNGKLWFDNLKIELIDNNNSIDDSKTINFDFEN
;
A
#
# COMPACT_ATOMS: atom_id res chain seq x y z
N MET A 1 -26.34 36.32 12.57
CA MET A 1 -24.86 36.39 12.58
C MET A 1 -24.15 35.04 12.42
N LYS A 2 -24.44 33.99 13.23
CA LYS A 2 -23.77 32.68 13.12
C LYS A 2 -23.89 31.98 11.74
N ARG A 3 -25.03 32.07 11.04
CA ARG A 3 -25.21 31.51 9.69
C ARG A 3 -24.45 32.26 8.58
N ILE A 4 -24.24 33.57 8.74
CA ILE A 4 -23.49 34.39 7.77
C ILE A 4 -21.98 34.16 7.93
N LEU A 5 -21.50 33.99 9.18
CA LEU A 5 -20.12 33.59 9.44
C LEU A 5 -19.78 32.21 8.84
N LEU A 6 -20.65 31.21 9.03
CA LEU A 6 -20.47 29.86 8.46
C LEU A 6 -20.44 29.86 6.92
N LEU A 7 -21.29 30.66 6.26
CA LEU A 7 -21.29 30.79 4.80
C LEU A 7 -20.02 31.50 4.30
N SER A 8 -19.56 32.55 5.00
CA SER A 8 -18.33 33.28 4.64
C SER A 8 -17.06 32.42 4.83
N LEU A 9 -17.02 31.56 5.85
CA LEU A 9 -15.91 30.62 6.08
C LEU A 9 -15.86 29.52 5.01
N PHE A 10 -17.03 29.04 4.56
CA PHE A 10 -17.15 28.03 3.51
C PHE A 10 -16.76 28.56 2.13
N ILE A 11 -17.11 29.81 1.81
CA ILE A 11 -16.72 30.47 0.54
C ILE A 11 -15.21 30.79 0.50
N ALA A 12 -14.62 31.21 1.62
CA ALA A 12 -13.18 31.50 1.67
C ALA A 12 -12.32 30.24 1.48
N THR A 13 -12.75 29.10 2.02
CA THR A 13 -12.02 27.82 1.95
C THR A 13 -12.12 27.14 0.59
N THR A 14 -13.26 27.23 -0.10
CA THR A 14 -13.38 26.74 -1.50
C THR A 14 -12.53 27.57 -2.48
N PHE A 15 -12.43 28.89 -2.25
CA PHE A 15 -11.61 29.77 -3.08
C PHE A 15 -10.11 29.47 -2.95
N LEU A 16 -9.62 29.17 -1.74
CA LEU A 16 -8.21 28.82 -1.49
C LEU A 16 -7.82 27.48 -2.12
N ASN A 17 -8.69 26.47 -2.09
CA ASN A 17 -8.45 25.19 -2.77
C ASN A 17 -8.35 25.34 -4.29
N ALA A 18 -9.30 26.08 -4.89
CA ALA A 18 -9.29 26.35 -6.32
C ALA A 18 -7.99 27.08 -6.75
N GLN A 19 -7.39 27.90 -5.89
CA GLN A 19 -6.10 28.54 -6.16
C GLN A 19 -4.94 27.54 -6.19
N VAL A 20 -4.89 26.59 -5.25
CA VAL A 20 -3.84 25.57 -5.21
C VAL A 20 -3.93 24.67 -6.44
N VAL A 21 -5.12 24.15 -6.76
CA VAL A 21 -5.34 23.30 -7.94
C VAL A 21 -5.00 24.06 -9.22
N LYS A 22 -5.49 25.30 -9.38
CA LYS A 22 -5.16 26.16 -10.53
C LYS A 22 -3.65 26.40 -10.66
N GLN A 23 -2.95 26.55 -9.55
CA GLN A 23 -1.50 26.73 -9.56
C GLN A 23 -0.76 25.47 -10.01
N ILE A 24 -1.18 24.29 -9.52
CA ILE A 24 -0.63 23.01 -9.96
C ILE A 24 -0.90 22.81 -11.45
N THR A 25 -2.15 23.01 -11.91
CA THR A 25 -2.52 22.88 -13.32
C THR A 25 -1.67 23.77 -14.24
N LYS A 26 -1.29 24.97 -13.79
CA LYS A 26 -0.48 25.90 -14.58
C LYS A 26 0.97 25.44 -14.75
N ASP A 27 1.55 24.83 -13.72
CA ASP A 27 3.00 24.60 -13.63
C ASP A 27 3.40 23.12 -13.61
N LYS A 28 2.42 22.21 -13.68
CA LYS A 28 2.66 20.77 -13.84
C LYS A 28 3.36 20.46 -15.16
N THR A 29 4.06 19.34 -15.19
CA THR A 29 4.48 18.68 -16.42
C THR A 29 3.72 17.37 -16.53
N ASP A 30 2.96 17.18 -17.61
CA ASP A 30 2.23 15.92 -17.83
C ASP A 30 3.21 14.77 -18.10
N LEU A 31 2.87 13.61 -17.54
CA LEU A 31 3.61 12.37 -17.71
C LEU A 31 2.77 11.38 -18.52
N ASP A 32 3.42 10.66 -19.42
CA ASP A 32 2.75 9.75 -20.34
C ASP A 32 3.13 8.29 -20.02
N PHE A 33 2.23 7.56 -19.38
CA PHE A 33 2.44 6.15 -19.02
C PHE A 33 1.96 5.15 -20.10
N THR A 34 1.66 5.61 -21.32
CA THR A 34 1.15 4.73 -22.39
C THR A 34 2.16 3.66 -22.83
N ASN A 35 3.45 4.00 -22.84
CA ASN A 35 4.55 3.09 -23.11
C ASN A 35 5.88 3.67 -22.58
N GLU A 36 6.94 2.86 -22.60
CA GLU A 36 8.27 3.23 -22.10
C GLU A 36 8.85 4.48 -22.76
N ILE A 37 8.75 4.60 -24.09
CA ILE A 37 9.32 5.73 -24.85
C ILE A 37 8.58 7.02 -24.50
N ALA A 38 7.25 6.96 -24.43
CA ALA A 38 6.42 8.10 -24.06
C ALA A 38 6.73 8.57 -22.63
N LEU A 39 6.85 7.63 -21.69
CA LEU A 39 7.21 7.93 -20.30
C LEU A 39 8.59 8.57 -20.23
N SER A 40 9.59 7.95 -20.85
CA SER A 40 10.98 8.43 -20.89
C SER A 40 11.07 9.86 -21.45
N ASN A 41 10.30 10.17 -22.50
CA ASN A 41 10.25 11.51 -23.10
C ASN A 41 9.57 12.53 -22.18
N SER A 42 8.43 12.18 -21.58
CA SER A 42 7.70 13.08 -20.68
C SER A 42 8.50 13.43 -19.41
N LEU A 43 9.41 12.56 -18.97
CA LEU A 43 10.30 12.79 -17.82
C LEU A 43 11.46 13.76 -18.08
N ASN A 44 11.70 14.19 -19.33
CA ASN A 44 12.86 15.03 -19.69
C ASN A 44 12.98 16.32 -18.86
N HIS A 45 11.85 16.97 -18.54
CA HIS A 45 11.86 18.17 -17.70
C HIS A 45 12.36 17.88 -16.28
N LEU A 46 11.88 16.80 -15.65
CA LEU A 46 12.36 16.34 -14.36
C LEU A 46 13.86 16.03 -14.40
N ILE A 47 14.33 15.26 -15.39
CA ILE A 47 15.75 14.89 -15.52
C ILE A 47 16.64 16.12 -15.64
N LYS A 48 16.20 17.15 -16.38
CA LYS A 48 16.92 18.42 -16.49
C LYS A 48 17.05 19.15 -15.13
N LYS A 49 16.09 18.95 -14.22
CA LYS A 49 16.09 19.58 -12.88
C LYS A 49 17.04 18.89 -11.92
N VAL A 50 17.10 17.56 -11.96
CA VAL A 50 17.86 16.76 -11.00
C VAL A 50 19.26 16.39 -11.46
N LYS A 51 19.62 16.65 -12.74
CA LYS A 51 20.91 16.22 -13.33
C LYS A 51 22.18 16.59 -12.56
N ASN A 52 22.17 17.71 -11.85
CA ASN A 52 23.34 18.22 -11.14
C ASN A 52 23.35 17.85 -9.65
N LYS A 53 22.30 17.16 -9.18
CA LYS A 53 22.19 16.74 -7.77
C LYS A 53 23.15 15.60 -7.49
N LYS A 54 23.63 15.53 -6.25
CA LYS A 54 24.42 14.41 -5.76
C LYS A 54 23.52 13.23 -5.39
N ILE A 55 22.35 13.51 -4.80
CA ILE A 55 21.40 12.48 -4.37
C ILE A 55 20.00 12.80 -4.89
N VAL A 56 19.39 11.85 -5.59
CA VAL A 56 17.99 11.90 -6.02
C VAL A 56 17.22 10.77 -5.36
N ALA A 57 16.34 11.10 -4.43
CA ALA A 57 15.51 10.14 -3.71
C ALA A 57 14.12 10.05 -4.35
N ILE A 58 13.69 8.84 -4.69
CA ILE A 58 12.44 8.56 -5.40
C ILE A 58 11.57 7.70 -4.49
N GLY A 59 10.49 8.30 -4.02
CA GLY A 59 9.57 7.77 -3.03
C GLY A 59 8.60 6.73 -3.58
N GLU A 60 7.68 6.27 -2.74
CA GLU A 60 6.43 5.58 -3.08
C GLU A 60 5.51 5.64 -1.86
N ASP A 61 4.21 5.88 -2.04
CA ASP A 61 3.25 5.86 -0.91
C ASP A 61 2.72 4.45 -0.60
N THR A 62 2.90 3.49 -1.51
CA THR A 62 2.68 2.06 -1.32
C THR A 62 3.82 1.30 -2.02
N HIS A 63 4.28 0.19 -1.45
CA HIS A 63 5.34 -0.61 -2.07
C HIS A 63 4.85 -1.47 -3.25
N GLY A 64 3.55 -1.60 -3.46
CA GLY A 64 2.96 -2.56 -4.39
C GLY A 64 2.29 -1.95 -5.62
N THR A 65 2.70 -0.78 -6.07
CA THR A 65 2.07 -0.06 -7.20
C THR A 65 2.95 -0.08 -8.47
N SER A 66 2.45 -0.66 -9.56
CA SER A 66 3.19 -0.93 -10.80
C SER A 66 3.78 0.33 -11.44
N GLU A 67 3.00 1.41 -11.52
CA GLU A 67 3.41 2.66 -12.18
C GLU A 67 4.55 3.36 -11.44
N TYR A 68 4.68 3.17 -10.12
CA TYR A 68 5.80 3.73 -9.37
C TYR A 68 7.13 3.10 -9.77
N TYR A 69 7.16 1.78 -9.98
CA TYR A 69 8.35 1.09 -10.47
C TYR A 69 8.69 1.52 -11.90
N LYS A 70 7.69 1.70 -12.78
CA LYS A 70 7.92 2.21 -14.15
C LYS A 70 8.56 3.60 -14.11
N ALA A 71 8.04 4.50 -13.29
CA ALA A 71 8.61 5.85 -13.12
C ALA A 71 10.03 5.80 -12.53
N ARG A 72 10.23 5.03 -11.45
CA ARG A 72 11.52 4.82 -10.80
C ARG A 72 12.57 4.25 -11.78
N LEU A 73 12.22 3.24 -12.55
CA LEU A 73 13.08 2.63 -13.56
C LEU A 73 13.49 3.64 -14.64
N GLU A 74 12.53 4.33 -15.25
CA GLU A 74 12.84 5.26 -16.34
C GLU A 74 13.61 6.49 -15.88
N ILE A 75 13.30 7.03 -14.69
CA ILE A 75 14.11 8.10 -14.08
C ILE A 75 15.54 7.59 -13.85
N THR A 76 15.68 6.38 -13.32
CA THR A 76 16.99 5.78 -13.01
C THR A 76 17.82 5.57 -14.27
N LYS A 77 17.26 4.97 -15.31
CA LYS A 77 17.93 4.78 -16.61
C LYS A 77 18.45 6.11 -17.17
N LYS A 78 17.61 7.15 -17.21
CA LYS A 78 18.02 8.45 -17.74
C LYS A 78 19.09 9.13 -16.89
N LEU A 79 19.01 9.04 -15.57
CA LEU A 79 20.01 9.59 -14.67
C LEU A 79 21.37 8.88 -14.80
N VAL A 80 21.35 7.56 -14.88
CA VAL A 80 22.55 6.74 -15.04
C VAL A 80 23.19 6.99 -16.41
N ILE A 81 22.44 6.74 -17.48
CA ILE A 81 22.94 6.77 -18.86
C ILE A 81 23.32 8.19 -19.28
N GLU A 82 22.50 9.19 -18.96
CA GLU A 82 22.70 10.53 -19.51
C GLU A 82 23.42 11.50 -18.56
N LYS A 83 23.39 11.26 -17.24
CA LYS A 83 23.82 12.24 -16.21
C LYS A 83 24.89 11.70 -15.25
N GLY A 84 25.37 10.47 -15.48
CA GLY A 84 26.48 9.87 -14.75
C GLY A 84 26.16 9.50 -13.30
N PHE A 85 24.89 9.22 -12.99
CA PHE A 85 24.56 8.57 -11.73
C PHE A 85 25.10 7.13 -11.73
N ASN A 86 25.74 6.71 -10.64
CA ASN A 86 26.52 5.47 -10.60
C ASN A 86 26.24 4.62 -9.36
N THR A 87 25.34 5.04 -8.50
CA THR A 87 24.93 4.27 -7.32
C THR A 87 23.44 4.29 -7.19
N ILE A 88 22.83 3.11 -7.15
CA ILE A 88 21.39 2.92 -6.94
C ILE A 88 21.24 2.21 -5.59
N ILE A 89 20.41 2.75 -4.71
CA ILE A 89 20.18 2.24 -3.37
C ILE A 89 18.71 1.86 -3.23
N LEU A 90 18.43 0.61 -2.88
CA LEU A 90 17.09 0.12 -2.55
C LEU A 90 16.92 0.05 -1.03
N GLU A 91 15.73 0.39 -0.54
CA GLU A 91 15.30 0.15 0.84
C GLU A 91 15.07 -1.35 1.10
N ASN A 92 16.15 -2.12 1.02
CA ASN A 92 16.24 -3.54 1.27
C ASN A 92 17.57 -3.80 2.02
N PRO A 93 17.72 -4.92 2.73
CA PRO A 93 18.90 -5.13 3.55
C PRO A 93 20.19 -5.09 2.73
N TYR A 94 21.20 -4.36 3.23
CA TYR A 94 22.44 -4.12 2.50
C TYR A 94 23.15 -5.43 2.11
N GLY A 95 23.31 -6.34 3.07
CA GLY A 95 23.97 -7.63 2.83
C GLY A 95 23.24 -8.52 1.81
N ASP A 96 21.92 -8.47 1.78
CA ASP A 96 21.13 -9.21 0.80
C ASP A 96 21.28 -8.66 -0.62
N ILE A 97 21.29 -7.33 -0.79
CA ILE A 97 21.55 -6.74 -2.11
C ILE A 97 22.97 -7.04 -2.59
N GLU A 98 23.96 -7.04 -1.69
CA GLU A 98 25.32 -7.46 -2.04
C GLU A 98 25.38 -8.91 -2.53
N MET A 99 24.73 -9.84 -1.81
CA MET A 99 24.65 -11.24 -2.24
C MET A 99 23.95 -11.39 -3.59
N LEU A 100 22.87 -10.65 -3.83
CA LEU A 100 22.18 -10.63 -5.11
C LEU A 100 23.10 -10.13 -6.23
N VAL A 101 23.77 -8.99 -6.03
CA VAL A 101 24.61 -8.37 -7.07
C VAL A 101 25.85 -9.20 -7.39
N ASN A 102 26.51 -9.76 -6.38
CA ASN A 102 27.68 -10.61 -6.57
C ASN A 102 27.38 -11.85 -7.43
N ASN A 103 26.13 -12.33 -7.41
CA ASN A 103 25.71 -13.54 -8.13
C ASN A 103 24.80 -13.26 -9.34
N ILE A 104 24.43 -12.00 -9.62
CA ILE A 104 23.43 -11.65 -10.65
C ILE A 104 23.83 -12.11 -12.06
N GLN A 105 25.13 -12.18 -12.34
CA GLN A 105 25.66 -12.59 -13.64
C GLN A 105 25.64 -14.11 -13.84
N THR A 106 25.85 -14.87 -12.76
CA THR A 106 26.10 -16.32 -12.79
C THR A 106 24.89 -17.16 -12.39
N GLU A 107 24.02 -16.66 -11.51
CA GLU A 107 22.86 -17.38 -11.00
C GLU A 107 21.55 -17.00 -11.69
N ASN A 108 20.52 -17.82 -11.47
CA ASN A 108 19.16 -17.54 -11.91
C ASN A 108 18.58 -16.35 -11.12
N LEU A 109 18.15 -15.32 -11.83
CA LEU A 109 17.66 -14.08 -11.22
C LEU A 109 16.44 -14.30 -10.32
N ASP A 110 15.52 -15.18 -10.69
CA ASP A 110 14.31 -15.42 -9.90
C ASP A 110 14.67 -16.04 -8.55
N SER A 111 15.62 -16.99 -8.54
CA SER A 111 16.14 -17.56 -7.30
C SER A 111 16.84 -16.52 -6.41
N LEU A 112 17.64 -15.63 -7.00
CA LEU A 112 18.29 -14.55 -6.26
C LEU A 112 17.26 -13.58 -5.65
N MET A 113 16.24 -13.22 -6.42
CA MET A 113 15.17 -12.35 -5.95
C MET A 113 14.43 -12.96 -4.75
N THR A 114 14.08 -14.25 -4.77
CA THR A 114 13.44 -14.92 -3.64
C THR A 114 14.33 -14.96 -2.39
N LYS A 115 15.64 -15.15 -2.56
CA LYS A 115 16.57 -15.27 -1.43
C LYS A 115 16.90 -13.93 -0.78
N HIS A 116 16.89 -12.84 -1.55
CA HIS A 116 17.56 -11.60 -1.15
C HIS A 116 16.69 -10.34 -1.24
N LEU A 117 15.44 -10.43 -1.67
CA LEU A 117 14.53 -9.29 -1.67
C LEU A 117 13.36 -9.54 -0.73
N PHE A 118 12.99 -8.51 0.04
CA PHE A 118 11.72 -8.50 0.73
C PHE A 118 10.59 -8.93 -0.21
N SER A 119 9.67 -9.76 0.28
CA SER A 119 8.61 -10.35 -0.57
C SER A 119 7.77 -9.31 -1.31
N ILE A 120 7.58 -8.13 -0.71
CA ILE A 120 6.89 -7.01 -1.34
C ILE A 120 7.57 -6.52 -2.64
N TYR A 121 8.87 -6.74 -2.77
CA TYR A 121 9.71 -6.39 -3.93
C TYR A 121 9.88 -7.55 -4.92
N GLN A 122 9.41 -8.76 -4.61
CA GLN A 122 9.48 -9.91 -5.53
C GLN A 122 8.41 -9.81 -6.62
N THR A 123 8.59 -8.86 -7.53
CA THR A 123 7.62 -8.48 -8.57
C THR A 123 8.24 -8.50 -9.97
N LYS A 124 7.41 -8.59 -11.01
CA LYS A 124 7.88 -8.49 -12.41
C LYS A 124 8.46 -7.10 -12.71
N GLU A 125 7.94 -6.07 -12.07
CA GLU A 125 8.42 -4.70 -12.22
C GLU A 125 9.85 -4.55 -11.71
N LEU A 126 10.16 -5.01 -10.49
CA LEU A 126 11.54 -4.95 -10.00
C LEU A 126 12.47 -5.92 -10.76
N LYS A 127 11.96 -7.09 -11.19
CA LYS A 127 12.71 -7.98 -12.09
C LYS A 127 13.11 -7.27 -13.39
N THR A 128 12.23 -6.44 -13.94
CA THR A 128 12.53 -5.65 -15.15
C THR A 128 13.70 -4.68 -14.91
N PHE A 129 13.73 -4.02 -13.75
CA PHE A 129 14.88 -3.21 -13.33
C PHE A 129 16.16 -4.04 -13.19
N LEU A 130 16.09 -5.20 -12.54
CA LEU A 130 17.26 -6.05 -12.31
C LEU A 130 17.82 -6.66 -13.60
N LEU A 131 16.95 -6.97 -14.57
CA LEU A 131 17.38 -7.39 -15.90
C LEU A 131 18.15 -6.28 -16.62
N TRP A 132 17.63 -5.05 -16.59
CA TRP A 132 18.35 -3.89 -17.12
C TRP A 132 19.69 -3.67 -16.40
N PHE A 133 19.70 -3.74 -15.06
CA PHE A 133 20.92 -3.57 -14.27
C PHE A 133 21.95 -4.66 -14.57
N LYS A 134 21.52 -5.93 -14.69
CA LYS A 134 22.37 -7.06 -15.09
C LYS A 134 23.03 -6.81 -16.45
N GLU A 135 22.25 -6.36 -17.43
CA GLU A 135 22.76 -6.03 -18.76
C GLU A 135 23.74 -4.86 -18.72
N TYR A 136 23.36 -3.76 -18.07
CA TYR A 136 24.18 -2.54 -18.01
C TYR A 136 25.51 -2.75 -17.26
N SER A 137 25.47 -3.42 -16.11
CA SER A 137 26.65 -3.75 -15.28
C SER A 137 27.61 -4.76 -15.93
N SER A 138 27.18 -5.46 -16.99
CA SER A 138 28.07 -6.33 -17.76
C SER A 138 29.19 -5.54 -18.46
N THR A 139 28.88 -4.30 -18.89
CA THR A 139 29.79 -3.41 -19.64
C THR A 139 30.22 -2.17 -18.85
N HIS A 140 29.50 -1.79 -17.79
CA HIS A 140 29.79 -0.62 -16.97
C HIS A 140 30.09 -1.07 -15.54
N LYS A 141 31.37 -1.26 -15.19
CA LYS A 141 31.78 -1.81 -13.89
C LYS A 141 31.73 -0.83 -12.72
N ASP A 142 31.48 0.44 -13.02
CA ASP A 142 31.37 1.54 -12.06
C ASP A 142 29.95 1.70 -11.48
N ILE A 143 28.93 1.09 -12.12
CA ILE A 143 27.56 1.10 -11.60
C ILE A 143 27.44 0.20 -10.37
N ARG A 144 26.80 0.72 -9.33
CA ARG A 144 26.56 0.00 -8.07
C ARG A 144 25.07 -0.10 -7.79
N PHE A 145 24.63 -1.27 -7.34
CA PHE A 145 23.31 -1.47 -6.75
C PHE A 145 23.50 -1.97 -5.32
N LYS A 146 22.97 -1.24 -4.35
CA LYS A 146 23.23 -1.43 -2.91
C LYS A 146 21.91 -1.43 -2.13
N GLY A 147 21.89 -2.07 -0.97
CA GLY A 147 20.82 -1.89 0.01
C GLY A 147 21.20 -0.84 1.06
N CYS A 148 20.23 -0.34 1.80
CA CYS A 148 20.51 0.52 2.97
C CYS A 148 19.92 -0.01 4.27
N ASP A 149 19.08 -1.03 4.22
CA ASP A 149 18.40 -1.56 5.40
C ASP A 149 19.25 -2.60 6.15
N ASP A 150 18.83 -2.97 7.36
CA ASP A 150 19.55 -3.90 8.23
C ASP A 150 19.45 -5.35 7.75
N SER A 151 20.62 -6.00 7.59
CA SER A 151 20.77 -7.46 7.45
C SER A 151 21.71 -7.91 8.56
N PHE A 152 21.36 -8.94 9.31
CA PHE A 152 22.25 -9.49 10.31
C PHE A 152 23.11 -10.61 9.69
N GLY A 153 22.51 -11.56 8.95
CA GLY A 153 23.18 -12.81 8.55
C GLY A 153 24.12 -12.70 7.36
N GLN A 154 23.68 -12.08 6.26
CA GLN A 154 24.46 -12.05 5.02
C GLN A 154 25.74 -11.23 5.16
N MET A 155 25.71 -10.23 6.04
CA MET A 155 26.81 -9.29 6.23
C MET A 155 28.07 -9.94 6.75
N PHE A 156 27.93 -10.80 7.74
CA PHE A 156 29.07 -11.52 8.26
C PHE A 156 29.63 -12.50 7.22
N GLN A 157 28.77 -13.20 6.47
CA GLN A 157 29.20 -14.14 5.44
C GLN A 157 30.01 -13.44 4.32
N LEU A 158 29.60 -12.25 3.88
CA LEU A 158 30.34 -11.44 2.91
C LEU A 158 31.75 -11.13 3.41
N LEU A 159 31.86 -10.67 4.66
CA LEU A 159 33.16 -10.34 5.26
C LEU A 159 34.02 -11.59 5.49
N GLU A 160 33.42 -12.70 5.94
CA GLU A 160 34.08 -13.99 6.12
C GLU A 160 34.73 -14.42 4.78
N ASN A 161 33.96 -14.40 3.68
CA ASN A 161 34.45 -14.81 2.36
C ASN A 161 35.68 -14.01 1.89
N GLU A 162 35.71 -12.69 2.13
CA GLU A 162 36.87 -11.84 1.78
C GLU A 162 38.10 -12.12 2.64
N LEU A 163 37.91 -12.60 3.87
CA LEU A 163 38.99 -12.83 4.84
C LEU A 163 39.44 -14.29 4.90
N LEU A 164 38.67 -15.25 4.38
CA LEU A 164 39.01 -16.67 4.30
C LEU A 164 40.39 -16.95 3.66
N PRO A 165 40.84 -16.23 2.61
CA PRO A 165 42.17 -16.41 2.04
C PRO A 165 43.32 -16.05 2.99
N SER A 166 43.06 -15.30 4.07
CA SER A 166 44.11 -14.95 5.03
C SER A 166 44.60 -16.20 5.79
N ASN A 167 45.92 -16.32 5.97
CA ASN A 167 46.50 -17.38 6.80
C ASN A 167 46.67 -16.98 8.28
N ASN A 168 46.15 -15.81 8.66
CA ASN A 168 46.27 -15.29 10.01
C ASN A 168 45.37 -16.09 10.98
N SER A 169 45.98 -16.70 11.99
CA SER A 169 45.28 -17.55 12.97
C SER A 169 44.34 -16.76 13.87
N GLN A 170 44.66 -15.51 14.19
CA GLN A 170 43.82 -14.64 15.00
C GLN A 170 42.54 -14.26 14.24
N ILE A 171 42.65 -13.88 12.96
CA ILE A 171 41.47 -13.59 12.12
C ILE A 171 40.56 -14.81 12.03
N LYS A 172 41.11 -16.00 11.78
CA LYS A 172 40.32 -17.25 11.75
C LYS A 172 39.62 -17.53 13.07
N SER A 173 40.30 -17.27 14.19
CA SER A 173 39.73 -17.44 15.53
C SER A 173 38.58 -16.45 15.77
N LEU A 174 38.77 -15.17 15.42
CA LEU A 174 37.76 -14.13 15.59
C LEU A 174 36.53 -14.37 14.72
N LEU A 175 36.72 -14.76 13.46
CA LEU A 175 35.62 -15.14 12.56
C LEU A 175 34.83 -16.33 13.12
N LYS A 176 35.53 -17.36 13.59
CA LYS A 176 34.88 -18.53 14.19
C LYS A 176 34.08 -18.14 15.44
N GLU A 177 34.67 -17.38 16.35
CA GLU A 177 34.02 -16.93 17.59
C GLU A 177 32.79 -16.07 17.28
N PHE A 178 32.90 -15.12 16.34
CA PHE A 178 31.76 -14.31 15.91
C PHE A 178 30.66 -15.19 15.33
N LYS A 179 30.98 -16.12 14.43
CA LYS A 179 30.01 -17.01 13.78
C LYS A 179 29.26 -17.88 14.78
N GLU A 180 29.98 -18.48 15.73
CA GLU A 180 29.37 -19.28 16.79
C GLU A 180 28.43 -18.43 17.64
N ARG A 181 28.82 -17.21 18.02
CA ARG A 181 27.96 -16.33 18.80
C ARG A 181 26.77 -15.77 18.02
N TYR A 182 26.97 -15.57 16.73
CA TYR A 182 25.97 -15.00 15.84
C TYR A 182 24.84 -15.99 15.55
N VAL A 183 25.17 -17.26 15.30
CA VAL A 183 24.22 -18.31 14.94
C VAL A 183 23.43 -18.83 16.15
N TYR A 184 24.04 -18.83 17.33
CA TYR A 184 23.44 -19.40 18.54
C TYR A 184 22.88 -18.32 19.47
N SER A 185 21.77 -18.63 20.15
CA SER A 185 21.36 -17.84 21.32
C SER A 185 22.47 -17.90 22.36
N PHE A 186 22.55 -16.93 23.28
CA PHE A 186 23.60 -16.95 24.30
C PHE A 186 23.54 -18.23 25.14
N GLU A 187 22.34 -18.75 25.44
CA GLU A 187 22.18 -20.01 26.16
C GLU A 187 22.74 -21.20 25.36
N GLU A 188 22.46 -21.27 24.07
CA GLU A 188 22.97 -22.34 23.20
C GLU A 188 24.49 -22.22 23.00
N TYR A 189 25.00 -21.01 22.83
CA TYR A 189 26.43 -20.72 22.72
C TYR A 189 27.21 -21.24 23.93
N TYR A 190 26.85 -20.81 25.15
CA TYR A 190 27.55 -21.23 26.38
C TYR A 190 27.37 -22.74 26.64
N LYS A 191 26.19 -23.31 26.35
CA LYS A 191 25.96 -24.76 26.43
C LYS A 191 26.89 -25.54 25.49
N ASN A 192 27.07 -25.08 24.25
CA ASN A 192 27.95 -25.73 23.27
C ASN A 192 29.44 -25.65 23.68
N LYS A 193 29.83 -24.62 24.43
CA LYS A 193 31.16 -24.47 25.04
C LYS A 193 31.33 -25.27 26.34
N GLN A 194 30.27 -25.91 26.84
CA GLN A 194 30.23 -26.56 28.16
C GLN A 194 30.51 -25.59 29.32
N GLU A 195 30.04 -24.34 29.17
CA GLU A 195 30.20 -23.26 30.14
C GLU A 195 28.83 -22.84 30.70
N GLU A 196 28.82 -22.30 31.92
CA GLU A 196 27.63 -21.68 32.48
C GLU A 196 27.44 -20.27 31.89
N VAL A 197 26.19 -19.90 31.59
CA VAL A 197 25.85 -18.54 31.17
C VAL A 197 26.17 -17.57 32.33
N PRO A 198 27.00 -16.54 32.12
CA PRO A 198 27.27 -15.54 33.15
C PRO A 198 25.97 -14.88 33.65
N LYS A 199 25.85 -14.67 34.97
CA LYS A 199 24.60 -14.20 35.61
C LYS A 199 24.05 -12.87 35.07
N ASN A 200 24.91 -12.03 34.49
CA ASN A 200 24.54 -10.71 33.97
C ASN A 200 24.41 -10.68 32.43
N THR A 201 24.47 -11.84 31.77
CA THR A 201 24.29 -11.92 30.32
C THR A 201 22.85 -11.57 29.97
N THR A 202 22.70 -10.58 29.11
CA THR A 202 21.44 -10.15 28.52
C THR A 202 21.58 -10.18 27.00
N TYR A 203 20.46 -10.10 26.29
CA TYR A 203 20.47 -9.92 24.84
C TYR A 203 21.35 -8.73 24.41
N PHE A 204 21.29 -7.62 25.15
CA PHE A 204 22.09 -6.43 24.86
C PHE A 204 23.58 -6.63 25.12
N SER A 205 23.96 -7.24 26.25
CA SER A 205 25.38 -7.49 26.54
C SER A 205 25.98 -8.50 25.57
N TYR A 206 25.21 -9.51 25.16
CA TYR A 206 25.64 -10.50 24.18
C TYR A 206 25.84 -9.90 22.78
N GLY A 207 24.91 -9.06 22.32
CA GLY A 207 25.09 -8.32 21.07
C GLY A 207 26.22 -7.29 21.15
N LYS A 208 26.51 -6.73 22.33
CA LYS A 208 27.66 -5.86 22.54
C LYS A 208 28.97 -6.63 22.39
N GLU A 209 29.05 -7.86 22.92
CA GLU A 209 30.21 -8.73 22.72
C GLU A 209 30.45 -9.02 21.22
N LEU A 210 29.39 -9.23 20.44
CA LEU A 210 29.49 -9.32 18.97
C LEU A 210 30.04 -8.02 18.36
N TYR A 211 29.57 -6.85 18.81
CA TYR A 211 30.12 -5.56 18.38
C TYR A 211 31.61 -5.40 18.73
N ASP A 212 32.02 -5.81 19.93
CA ASP A 212 33.41 -5.73 20.38
C ASP A 212 34.31 -6.67 19.56
N LEU A 213 33.83 -7.87 19.19
CA LEU A 213 34.52 -8.78 18.27
C LEU A 213 34.72 -8.15 16.88
N ILE A 214 33.75 -7.38 16.37
CA ILE A 214 33.90 -6.66 15.10
C ILE A 214 35.01 -5.61 15.20
N LEU A 215 35.11 -4.89 16.32
CA LEU A 215 36.19 -3.93 16.54
C LEU A 215 37.57 -4.60 16.63
N GLU A 216 37.66 -5.75 17.29
CA GLU A 216 38.91 -6.51 17.36
C GLU A 216 39.31 -7.05 15.98
N LEU A 217 38.35 -7.54 15.20
CA LEU A 217 38.55 -7.98 13.83
C LEU A 217 39.05 -6.83 12.95
N GLU A 218 38.40 -5.66 12.99
CA GLU A 218 38.83 -4.46 12.26
C GLU A 218 40.26 -4.06 12.64
N LYS A 219 40.59 -4.00 13.93
CA LYS A 219 41.94 -3.69 14.41
C LYS A 219 42.98 -4.67 13.87
N THR A 220 42.65 -5.95 13.87
CA THR A 220 43.53 -7.01 13.37
C THR A 220 43.75 -6.86 11.86
N ILE A 221 42.68 -6.64 11.08
CA ILE A 221 42.74 -6.38 9.64
C ILE A 221 43.65 -5.18 9.31
N ILE A 222 43.53 -4.08 10.07
CA ILE A 222 44.39 -2.90 9.93
C ILE A 222 45.86 -3.24 10.22
N THR A 223 46.11 -3.93 11.33
CA THR A 223 47.48 -4.27 11.77
C THR A 223 48.19 -5.16 10.76
N GLU A 224 47.46 -6.10 10.15
CA GLU A 224 47.96 -7.03 9.15
C GLU A 224 48.01 -6.44 7.73
N GLY A 225 47.56 -5.18 7.55
CA GLY A 225 47.54 -4.53 6.24
C GLY A 225 46.58 -5.16 5.23
N LEU A 226 45.51 -5.81 5.70
CA LEU A 226 44.54 -6.53 4.86
C LEU A 226 43.38 -5.66 4.38
N GLN A 227 43.44 -4.34 4.60
CA GLN A 227 42.35 -3.44 4.23
C GLN A 227 42.23 -3.32 2.71
N THR A 228 40.99 -3.48 2.23
CA THR A 228 40.58 -3.10 0.88
C THR A 228 39.37 -2.16 0.99
N PRO A 229 39.04 -1.38 -0.06
CA PRO A 229 37.80 -0.59 -0.07
C PRO A 229 36.56 -1.43 0.23
N LEU A 230 36.51 -2.68 -0.25
CA LEU A 230 35.40 -3.59 -0.03
C LEU A 230 35.33 -4.09 1.42
N ILE A 231 36.47 -4.51 2.00
CA ILE A 231 36.53 -4.93 3.41
C ILE A 231 36.14 -3.78 4.34
N ASN A 232 36.60 -2.56 4.06
CA ASN A 232 36.21 -1.38 4.85
C ASN A 232 34.71 -1.08 4.74
N GLU A 233 34.12 -1.26 3.56
CA GLU A 233 32.67 -1.12 3.34
C GLU A 233 31.87 -2.19 4.11
N TYR A 234 32.32 -3.45 4.09
CA TYR A 234 31.68 -4.54 4.83
C TYR A 234 31.79 -4.35 6.35
N LEU A 235 32.96 -3.95 6.86
CA LEU A 235 33.15 -3.61 8.26
C LEU A 235 32.29 -2.43 8.70
N PHE A 236 32.19 -1.38 7.88
CA PHE A 236 31.33 -0.23 8.17
C PHE A 236 29.86 -0.64 8.30
N ASN A 237 29.36 -1.44 7.36
CA ASN A 237 27.97 -1.90 7.39
C ASN A 237 27.70 -2.87 8.53
N LEU A 238 28.62 -3.79 8.82
CA LEU A 238 28.51 -4.75 9.91
C LEU A 238 28.51 -4.05 11.29
N LYS A 239 29.37 -3.04 11.50
CA LYS A 239 29.33 -2.20 12.70
C LYS A 239 28.00 -1.48 12.85
N ASN A 240 27.48 -0.91 11.76
CA ASN A 240 26.18 -0.23 11.77
C ASN A 240 25.03 -1.16 12.17
N THR A 241 25.02 -2.40 11.68
CA THR A 241 24.02 -3.41 12.07
C THR A 241 24.01 -3.66 13.59
N PHE A 242 25.18 -3.66 14.24
CA PHE A 242 25.30 -3.96 15.67
C PHE A 242 25.39 -2.72 16.57
N ILE A 243 25.29 -1.51 16.02
CA ILE A 243 25.63 -0.27 16.76
C ILE A 243 24.77 -0.06 18.01
N ASN A 244 23.48 -0.40 17.92
CA ASN A 244 22.53 -0.21 19.02
C ASN A 244 22.82 -1.09 20.23
N TYR A 245 23.47 -2.25 20.05
CA TYR A 245 23.92 -3.07 21.17
C TYR A 245 25.00 -2.39 22.01
N LYS A 246 25.80 -1.51 21.38
CA LYS A 246 26.78 -0.68 22.07
C LYS A 246 26.15 0.58 22.66
N THR A 247 25.35 1.31 21.87
CA THR A 247 24.95 2.67 22.24
C THR A 247 23.75 2.74 23.19
N ILE A 248 22.81 1.79 23.14
CA ILE A 248 21.64 1.79 24.03
C ILE A 248 22.05 1.67 25.51
N PRO A 249 22.99 0.79 25.91
CA PRO A 249 23.54 0.79 27.26
C PRO A 249 24.18 2.11 27.71
N GLU A 250 24.66 2.92 26.76
CA GLU A 250 25.21 4.26 26.99
C GLU A 250 24.13 5.36 27.03
N GLY A 251 22.85 4.99 26.89
CA GLY A 251 21.71 5.90 26.87
C GLY A 251 21.42 6.55 25.52
N ILE A 252 22.02 6.03 24.44
CA ILE A 252 21.90 6.56 23.08
C ILE A 252 21.23 5.51 22.17
N THR A 253 19.99 5.78 21.77
CA THR A 253 19.28 4.96 20.78
C THR A 253 19.46 5.56 19.40
N ARG A 254 19.82 4.74 18.42
CA ARG A 254 19.83 5.11 17.01
C ARG A 254 18.65 4.47 16.30
N SER A 255 17.91 5.26 15.53
CA SER A 255 16.78 4.75 14.77
C SER A 255 17.23 4.00 13.51
N ARG A 256 16.36 3.12 12.98
CA ARG A 256 16.63 2.42 11.70
C ARG A 256 16.93 3.41 10.58
N ASP A 257 16.16 4.50 10.49
CA ASP A 257 16.33 5.56 9.49
C ASP A 257 17.68 6.29 9.59
N GLU A 258 18.20 6.50 10.80
CA GLU A 258 19.53 7.10 10.98
C GLU A 258 20.63 6.18 10.45
N ILE A 259 20.50 4.87 10.71
CA ILE A 259 21.44 3.86 10.21
C ILE A 259 21.38 3.79 8.67
N MET A 260 20.17 3.78 8.08
CA MET A 260 20.00 3.83 6.62
C MET A 260 20.64 5.09 6.01
N ALA A 261 20.47 6.27 6.63
CA ALA A 261 21.09 7.50 6.17
C ALA A 261 22.62 7.43 6.20
N GLU A 262 23.21 6.92 7.28
CA GLU A 262 24.67 6.80 7.37
C GLU A 262 25.26 5.85 6.32
N ARG A 263 24.55 4.75 6.01
CA ARG A 263 24.93 3.87 4.89
C ARG A 263 24.91 4.59 3.55
N ILE A 264 23.89 5.41 3.30
CA ILE A 264 23.81 6.23 2.08
C ILE A 264 24.95 7.28 2.06
N SER A 265 25.20 7.97 3.16
CA SER A 265 26.27 8.96 3.29
C SER A 265 27.65 8.35 3.07
N TYR A 266 27.89 7.12 3.53
CA TYR A 266 29.11 6.37 3.25
C TYR A 266 29.38 6.25 1.74
N PHE A 267 28.38 5.88 0.94
CA PHE A 267 28.53 5.78 -0.51
C PHE A 267 28.79 7.12 -1.19
N SER A 268 28.34 8.22 -0.59
CA SER A 268 28.53 9.58 -1.10
C SER A 268 29.98 10.06 -1.02
N ASN A 269 30.80 9.45 -0.17
CA ASN A 269 32.21 9.81 0.02
C ASN A 269 33.11 9.28 -1.10
N GLN A 270 32.60 8.43 -1.99
CA GLN A 270 33.37 7.98 -3.13
C GLN A 270 33.53 9.10 -4.18
N PRO A 271 34.69 9.17 -4.87
CA PRO A 271 34.90 10.14 -5.94
C PRO A 271 33.80 10.05 -7.00
N ASN A 272 33.22 11.19 -7.39
CA ASN A 272 32.14 11.29 -8.38
C ASN A 272 30.85 10.51 -8.04
N ALA A 273 30.62 10.16 -6.77
CA ALA A 273 29.40 9.47 -6.37
C ALA A 273 28.16 10.33 -6.68
N LYS A 274 27.23 9.74 -7.46
CA LYS A 274 25.91 10.29 -7.74
C LYS A 274 24.88 9.20 -7.52
N ILE A 275 24.02 9.43 -6.54
CA ILE A 275 23.21 8.40 -5.88
C ILE A 275 21.74 8.57 -6.24
N ILE A 276 21.07 7.46 -6.52
CA ILE A 276 19.63 7.34 -6.68
C ILE A 276 19.12 6.46 -5.55
N ILE A 277 18.10 6.89 -4.83
CA ILE A 277 17.50 6.13 -3.72
C ILE A 277 16.08 5.73 -4.12
N TRP A 278 15.75 4.45 -3.97
CA TRP A 278 14.40 3.91 -4.06
C TRP A 278 13.99 3.47 -2.65
N ALA A 279 13.11 4.23 -2.03
CA ALA A 279 12.63 3.96 -0.68
C ALA A 279 11.22 4.53 -0.52
N HIS A 280 10.50 4.11 0.52
CA HIS A 280 9.17 4.64 0.81
C HIS A 280 9.19 6.17 0.96
N ASN A 281 8.07 6.83 0.60
CA ASN A 281 7.86 8.28 0.77
C ASN A 281 8.18 8.74 2.19
N ALA A 282 7.89 7.88 3.18
CA ALA A 282 8.15 8.18 4.58
C ALA A 282 9.64 8.35 4.86
N HIS A 283 10.49 7.43 4.37
CA HIS A 283 11.94 7.45 4.62
C HIS A 283 12.63 8.59 3.87
N ILE A 284 12.22 8.91 2.64
CA ILE A 284 12.84 9.98 1.85
C ILE A 284 12.36 11.40 2.25
N SER A 285 11.48 11.50 3.24
CA SER A 285 10.94 12.77 3.71
C SER A 285 12.05 13.67 4.28
N LYS A 286 12.02 14.96 3.94
CA LYS A 286 12.91 15.99 4.53
C LYS A 286 12.53 16.37 5.96
N THR A 287 11.43 15.84 6.49
CA THR A 287 10.90 16.09 7.83
C THR A 287 10.58 14.79 8.56
N ILE A 288 10.67 14.80 9.88
CA ILE A 288 10.22 13.69 10.73
C ILE A 288 8.70 13.55 10.63
N ILE A 289 8.22 12.31 10.61
CA ILE A 289 6.81 11.98 10.50
C ILE A 289 6.27 11.48 11.85
N ILE A 290 6.85 10.43 12.42
CA ILE A 290 6.39 9.77 13.67
C ILE A 290 7.59 9.42 14.56
N ASP A 291 7.38 9.54 15.88
CA ASP A 291 8.22 9.04 16.97
C ASP A 291 9.72 9.36 16.89
N ASN A 292 10.10 10.45 16.20
CA ASN A 292 11.50 10.80 15.92
C ASN A 292 12.31 9.69 15.22
N GLU A 293 11.64 8.77 14.54
CA GLU A 293 12.26 7.67 13.81
C GLU A 293 11.97 7.79 12.31
N ILE A 294 10.70 7.69 11.91
CA ILE A 294 10.31 7.63 10.51
C ILE A 294 10.48 9.00 9.86
N GLY A 295 11.25 9.05 8.77
CA GLY A 295 11.61 10.27 8.04
C GLY A 295 12.92 10.90 8.51
N MET A 296 13.62 10.28 9.47
CA MET A 296 14.95 10.73 9.86
C MET A 296 15.98 10.50 8.73
N MET A 297 15.77 9.50 7.85
CA MET A 297 16.71 9.19 6.78
C MET A 297 16.84 10.38 5.81
N GLY A 298 15.73 10.77 5.17
CA GLY A 298 15.69 11.89 4.24
C GLY A 298 15.99 13.23 4.91
N LYS A 299 15.58 13.43 6.18
CA LYS A 299 15.93 14.63 6.94
C LYS A 299 17.44 14.76 7.16
N ASN A 300 18.11 13.69 7.58
CA ASN A 300 19.55 13.69 7.83
C ASN A 300 20.33 13.88 6.53
N LEU A 301 19.92 13.20 5.46
CA LEU A 301 20.50 13.41 4.12
C LEU A 301 20.28 14.84 3.62
N LYS A 302 19.08 15.42 3.81
CA LYS A 302 18.84 16.82 3.46
C LYS A 302 19.70 17.79 4.28
N LYS A 303 19.95 17.48 5.55
CA LYS A 303 20.82 18.26 6.43
C LYS A 303 22.28 18.18 5.98
N GLU A 304 22.75 17.01 5.58
CA GLU A 304 24.14 16.78 5.18
C GLU A 304 24.46 17.30 3.78
N PHE A 305 23.56 17.06 2.81
CA PHE A 305 23.81 17.39 1.39
C PHE A 305 23.10 18.67 0.94
N GLU A 306 22.32 19.31 1.82
CA GLU A 306 21.61 20.56 1.54
C GLU A 306 20.91 20.52 0.18
N ASP A 307 21.23 21.43 -0.74
CA ASP A 307 20.62 21.53 -2.06
C ASP A 307 20.95 20.38 -3.00
N ASP A 308 21.97 19.57 -2.71
CA ASP A 308 22.33 18.39 -3.50
C ASP A 308 21.48 17.13 -3.18
N TYR A 309 20.63 17.19 -2.16
CA TYR A 309 19.57 16.21 -1.92
C TYR A 309 18.24 16.67 -2.52
N TYR A 310 17.67 15.85 -3.40
CA TYR A 310 16.38 16.12 -4.06
C TYR A 310 15.40 14.96 -3.87
N ALA A 311 14.30 15.21 -3.17
CA ALA A 311 13.28 14.20 -2.85
C ALA A 311 12.05 14.33 -3.75
N ILE A 312 11.65 13.22 -4.38
CA ILE A 312 10.48 13.11 -5.26
C ILE A 312 9.50 12.14 -4.61
N GLY A 313 8.38 12.65 -4.09
CA GLY A 313 7.30 11.79 -3.60
C GLY A 313 6.50 11.19 -4.77
N LEU A 314 6.02 9.96 -4.63
CA LEU A 314 5.05 9.35 -5.55
C LEU A 314 3.73 9.08 -4.85
N SER A 315 2.62 9.46 -5.48
CA SER A 315 1.30 9.31 -4.86
C SER A 315 0.19 9.03 -5.86
N THR A 316 -0.85 8.35 -5.39
CA THR A 316 -2.01 7.96 -6.18
C THR A 316 -3.31 8.15 -5.42
N ASN A 317 -4.38 8.50 -6.14
CA ASN A 317 -5.71 8.65 -5.55
C ASN A 317 -6.53 7.36 -5.59
N SER A 318 -6.40 6.54 -6.63
CA SER A 318 -7.27 5.38 -6.84
C SER A 318 -6.57 4.26 -7.60
N GLY A 319 -7.19 3.09 -7.64
CA GLY A 319 -6.66 1.93 -8.36
C GLY A 319 -6.34 0.75 -7.45
N THR A 320 -5.49 -0.15 -7.90
CA THR A 320 -5.07 -1.33 -7.13
C THR A 320 -3.62 -1.25 -6.69
N TYR A 321 -3.28 -2.00 -5.64
CA TYR A 321 -1.93 -2.12 -5.09
C TYR A 321 -1.72 -3.53 -4.53
N SER A 322 -0.46 -3.94 -4.45
CA SER A 322 -0.05 -5.17 -3.77
C SER A 322 0.38 -4.90 -2.33
N PHE A 323 0.23 -5.88 -1.46
CA PHE A 323 0.61 -5.80 -0.05
C PHE A 323 0.92 -7.20 0.51
N ILE A 324 1.51 -7.25 1.71
CA ILE A 324 1.73 -8.47 2.50
C ILE A 324 0.96 -8.37 3.82
N GLU A 325 0.62 -9.51 4.43
CA GLU A 325 -0.14 -9.54 5.69
C GLU A 325 0.73 -9.60 6.94
N GLU A 326 1.97 -10.07 6.78
CA GLU A 326 2.89 -10.28 7.89
C GLU A 326 3.33 -8.94 8.46
N LYS A 327 3.09 -8.74 9.76
CA LYS A 327 3.21 -7.42 10.39
C LYS A 327 4.64 -7.05 10.79
N TYR A 328 5.45 -8.05 11.08
CA TYR A 328 6.83 -7.85 11.51
C TYR A 328 7.75 -8.36 10.43
N ILE A 329 8.79 -7.61 10.07
CA ILE A 329 9.95 -8.14 9.36
C ILE A 329 10.93 -8.51 10.48
N ASN A 330 10.86 -9.75 10.99
CA ASN A 330 11.79 -10.22 12.02
C ASN A 330 13.16 -10.54 11.40
N GLY A 331 14.23 -10.47 12.22
CA GLY A 331 15.62 -10.68 11.78
C GLY A 331 15.88 -12.03 11.10
N ASP A 332 16.76 -12.00 10.09
CA ASP A 332 17.25 -13.12 9.28
C ASP A 332 16.17 -13.99 8.63
N ARG A 333 15.37 -13.37 7.77
CA ARG A 333 14.21 -14.00 7.16
C ARG A 333 14.49 -14.75 5.87
N ILE A 334 13.77 -15.87 5.74
CA ILE A 334 13.28 -16.38 4.47
C ILE A 334 12.22 -15.38 3.98
N TYR A 335 12.40 -14.79 2.80
CA TYR A 335 11.43 -13.88 2.19
C TYR A 335 10.41 -14.67 1.36
N ASP A 336 9.50 -15.38 2.04
CA ASP A 336 8.49 -16.25 1.43
C ASP A 336 7.05 -15.76 1.65
N GLU A 337 6.86 -14.51 2.09
CA GLU A 337 5.52 -13.96 2.29
C GLU A 337 4.73 -13.87 0.98
N GLU A 338 3.45 -14.25 1.04
CA GLU A 338 2.57 -14.19 -0.13
C GLU A 338 2.17 -12.75 -0.47
N LEU A 339 2.19 -12.43 -1.78
CA LEU A 339 1.79 -11.14 -2.30
C LEU A 339 0.27 -11.11 -2.59
N TYR A 340 -0.44 -10.23 -1.89
CA TYR A 340 -1.87 -10.01 -2.04
C TYR A 340 -2.15 -8.73 -2.82
N GLN A 341 -3.33 -8.63 -3.43
CA GLN A 341 -3.79 -7.41 -4.10
C GLN A 341 -5.11 -6.90 -3.53
N ASP A 342 -5.24 -5.58 -3.47
CA ASP A 342 -6.48 -4.89 -3.08
C ASP A 342 -6.68 -3.59 -3.87
N THR A 343 -7.89 -3.03 -3.78
CA THR A 343 -8.27 -1.73 -4.33
C THR A 343 -8.19 -0.65 -3.25
N LEU A 344 -7.58 0.48 -3.59
CA LEU A 344 -7.62 1.69 -2.77
C LEU A 344 -9.07 2.18 -2.69
N VAL A 345 -9.62 2.25 -1.49
CA VAL A 345 -11.03 2.59 -1.26
C VAL A 345 -11.20 3.79 -0.35
N PHE A 346 -10.18 4.14 0.43
CA PHE A 346 -10.34 5.18 1.42
C PHE A 346 -9.73 6.50 0.97
N SER A 347 -10.45 7.29 0.15
CA SER A 347 -10.03 8.68 -0.10
C SER A 347 -10.61 9.60 0.97
N LYS A 348 -9.81 9.92 1.98
CA LYS A 348 -10.20 10.86 3.03
C LYS A 348 -10.56 12.22 2.40
N THR A 349 -11.75 12.76 2.68
CA THR A 349 -12.32 13.97 2.01
C THR A 349 -11.56 15.30 2.22
N ASN A 350 -10.40 15.26 2.86
CA ASN A 350 -9.46 16.34 3.05
C ASN A 350 -8.01 15.86 2.91
N SER A 351 -7.78 14.88 2.05
CA SER A 351 -6.44 14.39 1.74
C SER A 351 -5.78 15.17 0.60
N TRP A 352 -4.46 15.07 0.52
CA TRP A 352 -3.67 15.61 -0.58
C TRP A 352 -3.95 14.87 -1.88
N GLU A 353 -4.14 13.55 -1.83
CA GLU A 353 -4.48 12.72 -2.99
C GLU A 353 -5.77 13.19 -3.65
N GLN A 354 -6.80 13.51 -2.85
CA GLN A 354 -8.04 14.07 -3.37
C GLN A 354 -7.79 15.41 -4.05
N LEU A 355 -7.06 16.33 -3.41
CA LEU A 355 -6.74 17.64 -4.00
C LEU A 355 -5.94 17.49 -5.30
N PHE A 356 -4.95 16.60 -5.32
CA PHE A 356 -4.16 16.31 -6.52
C PHE A 356 -4.99 15.69 -7.64
N SER A 357 -6.04 14.94 -7.30
CA SER A 357 -6.97 14.32 -8.27
C SER A 357 -7.91 15.32 -8.96
N GLU A 358 -8.07 16.52 -8.40
CA GLU A 358 -8.85 17.63 -8.99
C GLU A 358 -8.12 18.29 -10.17
N VAL A 359 -6.81 18.06 -10.31
CA VAL A 359 -6.03 18.54 -11.46
C VAL A 359 -6.44 17.74 -12.71
N GLU A 360 -6.70 18.43 -13.82
CA GLU A 360 -7.06 17.82 -15.10
C GLU A 360 -5.82 17.21 -15.80
N SER A 361 -5.39 16.06 -15.29
CA SER A 361 -4.31 15.23 -15.83
C SER A 361 -4.37 13.83 -15.20
N ASP A 362 -4.07 12.80 -15.97
CA ASP A 362 -4.01 11.41 -15.48
C ASP A 362 -2.72 11.12 -14.71
N ALA A 363 -1.61 11.76 -15.11
CA ALA A 363 -0.35 11.68 -14.39
C ALA A 363 0.49 12.93 -14.65
N TYR A 364 1.11 13.47 -13.59
CA TYR A 364 1.94 14.67 -13.71
C TYR A 364 3.03 14.77 -12.66
N TYR A 365 4.07 15.52 -13.02
CA TYR A 365 5.13 15.99 -12.15
C TYR A 365 4.87 17.44 -11.72
N PHE A 366 5.08 17.75 -10.45
CA PHE A 366 4.95 19.11 -9.91
C PHE A 366 6.06 19.44 -8.89
N GLU A 367 6.74 20.59 -9.09
CA GLU A 367 7.77 21.11 -8.18
C GLU A 367 7.17 22.03 -7.10
N PHE A 368 7.37 21.70 -5.83
CA PHE A 368 6.94 22.57 -4.72
C PHE A 368 7.85 23.80 -4.56
N ASN A 369 9.15 23.65 -4.81
CA ASN A 369 10.17 24.67 -4.51
C ASN A 369 10.07 25.96 -5.35
N LYS A 370 9.25 25.99 -6.42
CA LYS A 370 8.99 27.22 -7.18
C LYS A 370 8.13 28.24 -6.41
N TYR A 371 7.56 27.85 -5.26
CA TYR A 371 6.56 28.65 -4.56
C TYR A 371 6.91 28.88 -3.10
N SER A 372 6.51 30.04 -2.58
CA SER A 372 6.55 30.28 -1.14
C SER A 372 5.68 29.24 -0.43
N ARG A 373 6.27 28.49 0.51
CA ARG A 373 5.59 27.47 1.35
C ARG A 373 4.26 27.95 1.96
N ILE A 374 4.11 29.27 2.12
CA ILE A 374 2.91 29.96 2.61
C ILE A 374 1.65 29.63 1.78
N ARG A 375 1.74 29.47 0.45
CA ARG A 375 0.56 29.23 -0.41
C ARG A 375 -0.08 27.85 -0.17
N PHE A 376 0.73 26.83 0.05
CA PHE A 376 0.24 25.45 0.26
C PHE A 376 -0.24 25.20 1.70
N LYS A 377 0.22 25.98 2.68
CA LYS A 377 -0.24 25.86 4.08
C LYS A 377 -1.76 26.10 4.25
N ASN A 378 -2.33 26.93 3.38
CA ASN A 378 -3.76 27.28 3.41
C ASN A 378 -4.66 26.33 2.61
N ALA A 379 -4.12 25.26 2.02
CA ALA A 379 -4.92 24.23 1.39
C ALA A 379 -5.86 23.56 2.41
N ARG A 380 -7.04 23.13 1.95
CA ARG A 380 -7.99 22.29 2.71
C ARG A 380 -7.43 20.90 2.95
N ALA A 381 -6.56 20.42 2.05
CA ALA A 381 -5.85 19.17 2.23
C ALA A 381 -4.95 19.25 3.46
N LYS A 382 -5.09 18.26 4.34
CA LYS A 382 -4.34 18.16 5.60
C LYS A 382 -3.74 16.78 5.80
N TYR A 383 -4.28 15.76 5.15
CA TYR A 383 -3.84 14.38 5.32
C TYR A 383 -3.11 13.88 4.09
N LEU A 384 -1.97 13.22 4.28
CA LEU A 384 -1.21 12.55 3.22
C LEU A 384 -1.22 11.04 3.50
N LYS A 385 -1.43 10.23 2.46
CA LYS A 385 -1.35 8.78 2.55
C LYS A 385 0.11 8.30 2.60
N LEU A 386 0.40 7.39 3.52
CA LEU A 386 1.65 6.64 3.63
C LEU A 386 1.30 5.19 4.03
N LEU A 387 0.99 4.36 3.03
CA LEU A 387 0.44 3.01 3.22
C LEU A 387 1.50 1.93 3.46
N GLY A 388 2.70 2.08 2.87
CA GLY A 388 3.76 1.08 3.00
C GLY A 388 3.38 -0.26 2.38
N TYR A 389 3.56 -1.34 3.14
CA TYR A 389 3.43 -2.74 2.66
C TYR A 389 2.15 -3.46 3.13
N ASN A 390 1.27 -2.76 3.87
CA ASN A 390 0.07 -3.36 4.48
C ASN A 390 -1.22 -3.01 3.72
N ILE A 391 -2.33 -3.65 4.13
CA ILE A 391 -3.68 -3.30 3.65
C ILE A 391 -4.11 -1.92 4.14
N GLU A 392 -4.72 -1.13 3.24
CA GLU A 392 -5.19 0.24 3.48
C GLU A 392 -6.20 0.33 4.62
N SER A 393 -5.95 1.30 5.51
CA SER A 393 -6.79 1.67 6.63
C SER A 393 -6.74 3.20 6.88
N ASP A 394 -7.68 3.69 7.69
CA ASP A 394 -7.74 5.11 8.09
C ASP A 394 -6.47 5.58 8.83
N LYS A 395 -5.68 4.66 9.38
CA LYS A 395 -4.44 4.96 10.11
C LYS A 395 -3.29 5.32 9.18
N ASP A 396 -3.41 5.03 7.89
CA ASP A 396 -2.38 5.29 6.89
C ASP A 396 -2.42 6.74 6.36
N TYR A 397 -3.28 7.59 6.93
CA TYR A 397 -3.46 8.98 6.55
C TYR A 397 -3.02 9.94 7.66
N TYR A 398 -1.86 10.56 7.47
CA TYR A 398 -1.16 11.36 8.47
C TYR A 398 -1.33 12.86 8.25
N LEU A 399 -1.36 13.65 9.31
CA LEU A 399 -1.40 15.11 9.24
C LEU A 399 -0.05 15.66 8.74
N LEU A 400 0.16 15.65 7.43
CA LEU A 400 1.42 15.96 6.80
C LEU A 400 1.23 16.89 5.60
N TYR A 401 2.33 17.54 5.22
CA TYR A 401 2.38 18.56 4.18
C TYR A 401 3.45 18.18 3.15
N PRO A 402 3.08 17.67 1.96
CA PRO A 402 4.03 17.11 1.00
C PRO A 402 5.07 18.13 0.53
N GLN A 403 4.75 19.42 0.54
CA GLN A 403 5.71 20.51 0.23
C GLN A 403 6.81 20.70 1.28
N GLU A 404 6.62 20.18 2.49
CA GLU A 404 7.64 20.19 3.54
C GLU A 404 8.51 18.92 3.44
N MET A 405 7.89 17.81 3.05
CA MET A 405 8.53 16.50 2.92
C MET A 405 9.36 16.36 1.64
N PHE A 406 8.90 16.90 0.51
CA PHE A 406 9.47 16.65 -0.82
C PHE A 406 9.83 17.93 -1.55
N ASP A 407 10.72 17.84 -2.54
CA ASP A 407 11.01 18.94 -3.48
C ASP A 407 10.01 18.94 -4.65
N ALA A 408 9.53 17.76 -5.01
CA ALA A 408 8.50 17.56 -6.02
C ALA A 408 7.65 16.33 -5.71
N ILE A 409 6.52 16.24 -6.42
CA ILE A 409 5.66 15.06 -6.43
C ILE A 409 5.42 14.60 -7.87
N ILE A 410 5.39 13.28 -8.06
CA ILE A 410 4.76 12.64 -9.20
C ILE A 410 3.43 12.09 -8.72
N PHE A 411 2.34 12.60 -9.28
CA PHE A 411 1.00 12.13 -8.96
C PHE A 411 0.44 11.35 -10.15
N ILE A 412 -0.16 10.18 -9.87
CA ILE A 412 -0.78 9.30 -10.86
C ILE A 412 -2.20 9.02 -10.38
N LYS A 413 -3.21 9.37 -11.17
CA LYS A 413 -4.60 9.41 -10.70
C LYS A 413 -5.21 8.04 -10.42
N GLU A 414 -4.96 7.08 -11.31
CA GLU A 414 -5.40 5.68 -11.23
C GLU A 414 -4.19 4.78 -11.49
N THR A 415 -3.92 3.85 -10.58
CA THR A 415 -2.76 2.95 -10.63
C THR A 415 -3.16 1.47 -10.58
N THR A 416 -2.22 0.58 -10.86
CA THR A 416 -2.41 -0.87 -10.82
C THR A 416 -1.44 -1.54 -9.87
N ALA A 417 -1.87 -2.67 -9.30
CA ALA A 417 -1.04 -3.47 -8.44
C ALA A 417 0.14 -4.09 -9.20
N THR A 418 1.29 -4.16 -8.55
CA THR A 418 2.46 -4.90 -9.05
C THR A 418 2.11 -6.37 -9.31
N ILE A 419 2.79 -6.96 -10.28
CA ILE A 419 2.59 -8.36 -10.63
C ILE A 419 3.56 -9.22 -9.84
N PRO A 420 3.10 -10.19 -9.02
CA PRO A 420 3.99 -11.09 -8.30
C PRO A 420 4.94 -11.83 -9.24
N LEU A 421 6.16 -12.06 -8.77
CA LEU A 421 7.14 -12.86 -9.51
C LEU A 421 6.75 -14.34 -9.57
N PHE A 422 6.12 -14.85 -8.50
CA PHE A 422 5.68 -16.25 -8.38
C PHE A 422 4.22 -16.36 -7.96
N GLY A 423 3.56 -17.40 -8.46
CA GLY A 423 2.14 -17.62 -8.23
C GLY A 423 1.24 -16.56 -8.87
N ASP A 424 -0.07 -16.77 -8.75
CA ASP A 424 -1.05 -15.73 -9.07
C ASP A 424 -1.30 -14.86 -7.84
N ALA A 425 -1.39 -13.54 -8.04
CA ALA A 425 -1.73 -12.62 -6.96
C ALA A 425 -3.06 -13.02 -6.33
N LYS A 426 -3.08 -13.25 -5.02
CA LYS A 426 -4.32 -13.58 -4.32
C LYS A 426 -5.06 -12.28 -4.03
N LEU A 427 -6.20 -12.07 -4.68
CA LEU A 427 -7.07 -10.93 -4.39
C LEU A 427 -7.66 -11.10 -2.98
N LYS A 428 -7.18 -10.34 -1.99
CA LYS A 428 -7.60 -10.52 -0.59
C LYS A 428 -9.03 -10.04 -0.38
N ARG A 429 -9.46 -8.93 -0.99
CA ARG A 429 -10.88 -8.57 -0.92
C ARG A 429 -11.77 -9.55 -1.66
N GLU A 430 -11.32 -10.22 -2.72
CA GLU A 430 -12.07 -11.38 -3.26
C GLU A 430 -12.12 -12.53 -2.25
N ARG A 431 -11.01 -12.87 -1.57
CA ARG A 431 -10.96 -13.96 -0.58
C ARG A 431 -11.72 -13.65 0.72
N LEU A 432 -11.66 -12.42 1.24
CA LEU A 432 -12.47 -11.95 2.38
C LEU A 432 -13.94 -11.82 1.98
N TYR A 433 -14.26 -11.52 0.71
CA TYR A 433 -15.63 -11.63 0.21
C TYR A 433 -16.06 -13.10 0.17
N LEU A 434 -15.23 -14.00 -0.37
CA LEU A 434 -15.54 -15.42 -0.56
C LEU A 434 -15.56 -16.23 0.75
N VAL A 435 -14.72 -15.89 1.73
CA VAL A 435 -14.65 -16.56 3.05
C VAL A 435 -15.71 -16.00 4.03
N ASN A 436 -16.11 -14.73 3.89
CA ASN A 436 -17.28 -14.18 4.60
C ASN A 436 -18.62 -14.48 3.89
N LEU A 437 -18.66 -15.43 2.95
CA LEU A 437 -19.89 -16.05 2.45
C LEU A 437 -20.34 -17.25 3.31
N LYS A 438 -19.71 -17.50 4.47
CA LYS A 438 -20.50 -18.06 5.58
C LYS A 438 -21.34 -16.91 6.14
N TYR A 439 -22.54 -16.79 5.58
CA TYR A 439 -23.56 -15.80 5.89
C TYR A 439 -23.73 -15.67 7.40
N ASN A 440 -23.45 -14.46 7.90
CA ASN A 440 -23.80 -14.05 9.25
C ASN A 440 -24.24 -12.59 9.12
N ASP A 441 -25.41 -12.40 8.51
CA ASP A 441 -26.00 -11.08 8.25
C ASP A 441 -26.74 -10.54 9.49
N THR A 442 -26.69 -11.27 10.62
CA THR A 442 -27.19 -10.84 11.93
C THR A 442 -26.38 -9.78 12.65
N VAL A 443 -25.13 -9.52 12.26
CA VAL A 443 -24.33 -8.47 12.91
C VAL A 443 -24.81 -7.11 12.42
N THR A 444 -25.52 -6.38 13.29
CA THR A 444 -26.06 -5.06 12.97
C THR A 444 -25.12 -3.93 13.38
N ASN A 445 -25.34 -2.75 12.79
CA ASN A 445 -24.76 -1.50 13.27
C ASN A 445 -25.61 -0.90 14.40
N GLU A 446 -25.20 0.25 14.93
CA GLU A 446 -25.90 0.99 16.00
C GLU A 446 -27.37 1.35 15.70
N ASN A 447 -27.80 1.28 14.43
CA ASN A 447 -29.17 1.55 13.99
C ASN A 447 -29.96 0.27 13.67
N ASN A 448 -29.47 -0.89 14.11
CA ASN A 448 -30.05 -2.21 13.84
C ASN A 448 -30.16 -2.58 12.35
N ILE A 449 -29.29 -2.00 11.50
CA ILE A 449 -29.18 -2.37 10.09
C ILE A 449 -28.11 -3.44 9.96
N PRO A 450 -28.33 -4.54 9.21
CA PRO A 450 -27.27 -5.51 8.91
C PRO A 450 -26.02 -4.80 8.37
N LYS A 451 -24.83 -5.03 8.94
CA LYS A 451 -23.60 -4.28 8.60
C LYS A 451 -23.24 -4.25 7.12
N LYS A 452 -23.73 -5.25 6.39
CA LYS A 452 -23.48 -5.54 4.98
C LYS A 452 -24.54 -4.95 4.04
N TRP A 453 -25.54 -4.27 4.58
CA TRP A 453 -26.66 -3.65 3.86
C TRP A 453 -26.60 -2.13 3.98
N HIS A 454 -26.97 -1.42 2.92
CA HIS A 454 -26.79 0.02 2.79
C HIS A 454 -28.12 0.73 2.59
N ASN A 455 -28.40 1.76 3.39
CA ASN A 455 -29.54 2.65 3.20
C ASN A 455 -29.22 3.64 2.07
N VAL A 456 -29.92 3.50 0.94
CA VAL A 456 -29.74 4.34 -0.27
C VAL A 456 -31.11 4.69 -0.87
N GLY A 457 -31.12 5.55 -1.90
CA GLY A 457 -32.34 5.96 -2.60
C GLY A 457 -32.31 7.43 -2.99
N SER A 458 -33.41 7.94 -3.56
CA SER A 458 -33.54 9.39 -3.82
C SER A 458 -33.89 10.18 -2.55
N LYS A 459 -34.53 9.54 -1.56
CA LYS A 459 -34.88 10.13 -0.26
C LYS A 459 -34.60 9.19 0.95
N PRO A 460 -33.41 8.58 1.06
CA PRO A 460 -33.11 7.54 2.08
C PRO A 460 -33.33 8.01 3.52
N LYS A 461 -33.08 9.30 3.80
CA LYS A 461 -33.24 9.90 5.13
C LYS A 461 -34.70 10.02 5.58
N SER A 462 -35.64 9.98 4.63
CA SER A 462 -37.08 10.02 4.89
C SER A 462 -37.64 8.68 5.39
N TYR A 463 -36.82 7.62 5.41
CA TYR A 463 -37.23 6.29 5.85
C TYR A 463 -36.42 5.82 7.06
N ILE A 464 -37.04 4.98 7.88
CA ILE A 464 -36.42 4.16 8.91
C ILE A 464 -36.21 2.78 8.28
N MET A 465 -34.98 2.30 8.27
CA MET A 465 -34.62 0.99 7.72
C MET A 465 -33.85 0.20 8.77
N ARG A 466 -34.26 -1.03 9.06
CA ARG A 466 -33.65 -1.87 10.10
C ARG A 466 -34.14 -3.32 10.01
N ILE A 467 -33.47 -4.22 10.73
CA ILE A 467 -34.09 -5.49 11.15
C ILE A 467 -35.27 -5.16 12.08
N ASP A 468 -36.37 -5.86 11.85
CA ASP A 468 -37.60 -5.83 12.63
C ASP A 468 -37.96 -7.24 13.09
N ASP A 469 -38.39 -7.37 14.33
CA ASP A 469 -38.77 -8.63 14.97
C ASP A 469 -40.28 -8.74 15.26
N SER A 470 -41.07 -7.78 14.77
CA SER A 470 -42.53 -7.78 14.92
C SER A 470 -43.25 -8.53 13.80
N GLU A 471 -42.63 -8.60 12.63
CA GLU A 471 -43.15 -9.25 11.43
C GLU A 471 -42.02 -10.03 10.75
N ALA A 472 -42.28 -11.28 10.38
CA ALA A 472 -41.38 -12.11 9.60
C ALA A 472 -42.17 -13.10 8.75
N PHE A 473 -41.66 -13.46 7.59
CA PHE A 473 -42.23 -14.54 6.79
C PHE A 473 -41.68 -15.89 7.25
N THR A 474 -40.38 -15.95 7.51
CA THR A 474 -39.66 -17.10 8.05
C THR A 474 -38.92 -16.71 9.32
N GLY A 475 -38.94 -17.57 10.35
CA GLY A 475 -38.22 -17.30 11.59
C GLY A 475 -38.84 -16.16 12.42
N LYS A 476 -38.01 -15.23 12.89
CA LYS A 476 -38.38 -14.16 13.83
C LYS A 476 -38.02 -12.75 13.35
N LYS A 477 -37.27 -12.60 12.27
CA LYS A 477 -36.71 -11.34 11.81
C LYS A 477 -37.03 -11.11 10.34
N SER A 478 -37.26 -9.85 9.97
CA SER A 478 -37.28 -9.41 8.58
C SER A 478 -36.66 -8.02 8.46
N ILE A 479 -36.55 -7.49 7.25
CA ILE A 479 -36.16 -6.10 7.03
C ILE A 479 -37.41 -5.24 6.92
N LEU A 480 -37.47 -4.17 7.73
CA LEU A 480 -38.46 -3.11 7.62
C LEU A 480 -37.87 -1.88 6.91
N ILE A 481 -38.67 -1.29 6.01
CA ILE A 481 -38.51 0.08 5.51
C ILE A 481 -39.81 0.84 5.79
N GLU A 482 -39.76 1.86 6.65
CA GLU A 482 -40.92 2.64 7.11
C GLU A 482 -40.72 4.13 6.84
N SER A 483 -41.72 4.79 6.25
CA SER A 483 -41.70 6.25 6.05
C SER A 483 -41.78 7.03 7.36
N LYS A 484 -40.98 8.08 7.52
CA LYS A 484 -41.07 9.01 8.67
C LYS A 484 -42.27 9.95 8.45
N VAL A 485 -43.25 9.87 9.34
CA VAL A 485 -44.65 10.38 9.27
C VAL A 485 -44.84 11.89 8.95
N ALA A 486 -43.79 12.70 8.80
CA ALA A 486 -43.91 14.16 8.85
C ALA A 486 -44.39 14.85 7.55
N THR A 487 -44.27 14.25 6.36
CA THR A 487 -44.67 14.85 5.06
C THR A 487 -44.88 13.78 3.99
N GLU A 488 -45.64 14.11 2.93
CA GLU A 488 -45.66 13.32 1.69
C GLU A 488 -44.24 13.23 1.09
N ILE A 489 -43.78 12.01 0.80
CA ILE A 489 -42.43 11.76 0.26
C ILE A 489 -42.52 11.62 -1.27
N ASP A 490 -41.88 12.54 -1.98
CA ASP A 490 -41.62 12.42 -3.42
C ASP A 490 -40.23 11.79 -3.64
N GLY A 491 -40.21 10.48 -3.89
CA GLY A 491 -39.02 9.67 -4.07
C GLY A 491 -39.03 8.39 -3.23
N PHE A 492 -37.93 7.65 -3.29
CA PHE A 492 -37.82 6.30 -2.75
C PHE A 492 -36.68 6.13 -1.76
N GLY A 493 -36.84 5.13 -0.89
CA GLY A 493 -35.81 4.55 -0.04
C GLY A 493 -35.67 3.06 -0.30
N THR A 494 -34.45 2.56 -0.23
CA THR A 494 -34.15 1.13 -0.33
C THR A 494 -33.03 0.73 0.60
N LEU A 495 -33.14 -0.49 1.14
CA LEU A 495 -32.03 -1.15 1.78
C LEU A 495 -31.38 -2.10 0.78
N MET A 496 -30.15 -1.78 0.38
CA MET A 496 -29.41 -2.43 -0.70
C MET A 496 -28.33 -3.37 -0.18
N ARG A 497 -28.25 -4.55 -0.77
CA ARG A 497 -27.10 -5.48 -0.68
C ARG A 497 -26.39 -5.57 -2.02
N SER A 498 -25.08 -5.79 -2.00
CA SER A 498 -24.30 -6.09 -3.20
C SER A 498 -23.55 -7.40 -3.10
N ILE A 499 -23.43 -8.12 -4.22
CA ILE A 499 -22.66 -9.36 -4.37
C ILE A 499 -21.76 -9.32 -5.62
N PRO A 500 -20.63 -10.05 -5.63
CA PRO A 500 -19.75 -10.16 -6.79
C PRO A 500 -20.43 -10.93 -7.91
N VAL A 501 -19.99 -10.68 -9.15
CA VAL A 501 -20.59 -11.26 -10.36
C VAL A 501 -19.87 -12.50 -10.89
N LYS A 502 -18.72 -12.88 -10.31
CA LYS A 502 -17.80 -13.88 -10.89
C LYS A 502 -18.50 -15.17 -11.32
N ASP A 503 -19.40 -15.70 -10.50
CA ASP A 503 -20.13 -16.95 -10.78
C ASP A 503 -21.33 -16.78 -11.72
N TYR A 504 -21.73 -15.54 -11.99
CA TYR A 504 -22.91 -15.15 -12.76
C TYR A 504 -22.56 -14.53 -14.13
N LEU A 505 -21.28 -14.22 -14.40
CA LEU A 505 -20.86 -13.57 -15.64
C LEU A 505 -21.31 -14.33 -16.90
N GLY A 506 -22.00 -13.62 -17.78
CA GLY A 506 -22.54 -14.15 -19.03
C GLY A 506 -23.79 -15.02 -18.86
N LYS A 507 -24.43 -15.00 -17.69
CA LYS A 507 -25.59 -15.85 -17.37
C LYS A 507 -26.81 -15.01 -16.98
N LYS A 508 -27.94 -15.68 -16.77
CA LYS A 508 -29.18 -15.07 -16.29
C LYS A 508 -29.42 -15.43 -14.82
N ILE A 509 -29.85 -14.47 -14.02
CA ILE A 509 -30.14 -14.64 -12.60
C ILE A 509 -31.57 -14.26 -12.28
N LYS A 510 -32.09 -14.85 -11.21
CA LYS A 510 -33.40 -14.54 -10.62
C LYS A 510 -33.20 -14.05 -9.19
N LEU A 511 -33.83 -12.93 -8.86
CA LEU A 511 -34.06 -12.52 -7.48
C LEU A 511 -35.50 -12.87 -7.13
N SER A 512 -35.72 -13.63 -6.08
CA SER A 512 -37.05 -13.87 -5.50
C SER A 512 -37.07 -13.51 -4.01
N GLY A 513 -38.24 -13.27 -3.44
CA GLY A 513 -38.39 -12.95 -2.03
C GLY A 513 -39.83 -12.66 -1.62
N TYR A 514 -40.10 -12.66 -0.32
CA TYR A 514 -41.44 -12.39 0.21
C TYR A 514 -41.54 -10.94 0.67
N LEU A 515 -42.59 -10.24 0.28
CA LEU A 515 -42.85 -8.86 0.65
C LEU A 515 -44.22 -8.74 1.33
N LYS A 516 -44.29 -7.92 2.40
CA LYS A 516 -45.53 -7.46 3.05
C LYS A 516 -45.54 -5.95 3.04
N THR A 517 -46.70 -5.34 2.81
CA THR A 517 -46.81 -3.87 2.76
C THR A 517 -47.95 -3.34 3.62
N GLU A 518 -47.79 -2.13 4.13
CA GLU A 518 -48.83 -1.42 4.88
C GLU A 518 -48.88 0.04 4.42
N ASN A 519 -50.08 0.49 4.00
CA ASN A 519 -50.40 1.88 3.69
C ASN A 519 -49.47 2.54 2.66
N ILE A 520 -49.04 1.78 1.63
CA ILE A 520 -48.19 2.31 0.55
C ILE A 520 -48.97 3.33 -0.29
N THR A 521 -48.52 4.58 -0.30
CA THR A 521 -49.14 5.67 -1.08
C THR A 521 -48.60 5.81 -2.50
N GLY A 522 -47.31 5.51 -2.70
CA GLY A 522 -46.67 5.49 -4.00
C GLY A 522 -46.64 4.07 -4.56
N TRP A 523 -45.52 3.37 -4.33
CA TRP A 523 -45.38 1.97 -4.66
C TRP A 523 -44.22 1.29 -3.91
N ALA A 524 -44.23 -0.03 -3.88
CA ALA A 524 -43.14 -0.83 -3.32
C ALA A 524 -42.79 -2.03 -4.22
N GLY A 525 -41.58 -2.56 -4.07
CA GLY A 525 -41.17 -3.75 -4.81
C GLY A 525 -39.75 -4.22 -4.57
N LEU A 526 -39.40 -5.34 -5.21
CA LEU A 526 -38.03 -5.80 -5.35
C LEU A 526 -37.30 -4.99 -6.41
N TRP A 527 -35.98 -4.86 -6.27
CA TRP A 527 -35.14 -4.41 -7.37
C TRP A 527 -33.81 -5.13 -7.43
N MET A 528 -33.23 -5.14 -8.63
CA MET A 528 -31.93 -5.68 -8.93
C MET A 528 -31.27 -4.85 -10.03
N ARG A 529 -29.95 -4.66 -9.94
CA ARG A 529 -29.12 -3.96 -10.93
C ARG A 529 -27.78 -4.65 -11.09
N VAL A 530 -27.34 -4.81 -12.32
CA VAL A 530 -26.00 -5.27 -12.66
C VAL A 530 -25.19 -4.07 -13.08
N ASP A 531 -24.11 -3.76 -12.37
CA ASP A 531 -23.27 -2.59 -12.62
C ASP A 531 -21.95 -2.98 -13.31
N GLY A 532 -21.51 -2.15 -14.26
CA GLY A 532 -20.19 -2.20 -14.89
C GLY A 532 -19.36 -0.96 -14.52
N LYS A 533 -18.15 -0.81 -15.10
CA LYS A 533 -17.17 0.22 -14.67
C LYS A 533 -17.75 1.62 -14.48
N ASN A 534 -18.62 2.08 -15.40
CA ASN A 534 -19.12 3.46 -15.40
C ASN A 534 -20.66 3.59 -15.49
N ARG A 535 -21.41 2.49 -15.52
CA ARG A 535 -22.88 2.54 -15.67
C ARG A 535 -23.55 1.23 -15.28
N ALA A 536 -24.85 1.31 -14.99
CA ALA A 536 -25.72 0.15 -14.95
C ALA A 536 -25.78 -0.54 -16.32
N LEU A 537 -25.65 -1.86 -16.33
CA LEU A 537 -25.69 -2.70 -17.51
C LEU A 537 -27.06 -3.36 -17.70
N SER A 538 -27.70 -3.74 -16.60
CA SER A 538 -29.04 -4.33 -16.55
C SER A 538 -29.75 -3.85 -15.29
N PHE A 539 -31.06 -3.59 -15.34
CA PHE A 539 -31.83 -3.08 -14.21
C PHE A 539 -33.29 -3.53 -14.29
N ASN A 540 -33.84 -3.95 -13.16
CA ASN A 540 -35.26 -4.23 -13.00
C ASN A 540 -35.66 -3.88 -11.56
N ASN A 541 -36.71 -3.09 -11.39
CA ASN A 541 -37.22 -2.64 -10.10
C ASN A 541 -38.68 -3.03 -9.84
N MET A 542 -39.21 -3.98 -10.60
CA MET A 542 -40.57 -4.51 -10.44
C MET A 542 -41.68 -3.45 -10.61
N TYR A 543 -41.39 -2.30 -11.22
CA TYR A 543 -42.36 -1.20 -11.35
C TYR A 543 -43.60 -1.58 -12.17
N ASP A 544 -43.42 -2.44 -13.17
CA ASP A 544 -44.50 -3.02 -13.97
C ASP A 544 -45.47 -3.88 -13.15
N LYS A 545 -45.00 -4.42 -12.02
CA LYS A 545 -45.78 -5.22 -11.05
C LYS A 545 -45.74 -4.61 -9.66
N ALA A 546 -45.74 -3.28 -9.60
CA ALA A 546 -45.61 -2.50 -8.39
C ALA A 546 -46.69 -2.84 -7.35
N ILE A 547 -46.29 -2.95 -6.08
CA ILE A 547 -47.19 -3.17 -4.95
C ILE A 547 -47.75 -1.83 -4.50
N LYS A 548 -49.07 -1.75 -4.29
CA LYS A 548 -49.78 -0.55 -3.83
C LYS A 548 -50.69 -0.90 -2.66
N GLY A 549 -50.91 0.07 -1.76
CA GLY A 549 -51.75 -0.13 -0.58
C GLY A 549 -51.11 -1.10 0.43
N SER A 550 -51.95 -1.90 1.08
CA SER A 550 -51.51 -2.90 2.06
C SER A 550 -51.68 -4.31 1.51
N THR A 551 -50.68 -5.16 1.69
CA THR A 551 -50.69 -6.56 1.26
C THR A 551 -50.14 -7.47 2.33
N ASN A 552 -50.67 -8.70 2.42
CA ASN A 552 -50.05 -9.76 3.19
C ASN A 552 -48.76 -10.26 2.50
N TRP A 553 -47.95 -11.02 3.23
CA TRP A 553 -46.74 -11.67 2.71
C TRP A 553 -47.04 -12.42 1.41
N THR A 554 -46.42 -11.96 0.33
CA THR A 554 -46.58 -12.51 -1.02
C THR A 554 -45.21 -12.65 -1.65
N GLN A 555 -44.95 -13.74 -2.37
CA GLN A 555 -43.68 -13.94 -3.07
C GLN A 555 -43.65 -13.14 -4.37
N TYR A 556 -42.53 -12.48 -4.64
CA TYR A 556 -42.26 -11.76 -5.88
C TYR A 556 -40.92 -12.20 -6.45
N GLU A 557 -40.75 -12.03 -7.76
CA GLU A 557 -39.49 -12.33 -8.44
C GLU A 557 -39.23 -11.42 -9.64
N ILE A 558 -37.95 -11.18 -9.92
CA ILE A 558 -37.44 -10.46 -11.08
C ILE A 558 -36.21 -11.17 -11.64
N THR A 559 -35.97 -11.06 -12.94
CA THR A 559 -34.79 -11.68 -13.59
C THR A 559 -33.97 -10.65 -14.34
N LEU A 560 -32.65 -10.87 -14.41
CA LEU A 560 -31.73 -10.06 -15.20
C LEU A 560 -30.64 -10.92 -15.85
N ASP A 561 -30.18 -10.48 -17.02
CA ASP A 561 -28.92 -10.95 -17.59
C ASP A 561 -27.74 -10.24 -16.92
N VAL A 562 -26.66 -10.99 -16.70
CA VAL A 562 -25.40 -10.49 -16.13
C VAL A 562 -24.35 -10.46 -17.24
N PRO A 563 -24.09 -9.31 -17.88
CA PRO A 563 -23.13 -9.25 -18.98
C PRO A 563 -21.71 -9.60 -18.52
N LYS A 564 -20.88 -10.15 -19.42
CA LYS A 564 -19.49 -10.57 -19.12
C LYS A 564 -18.58 -9.46 -18.57
N LYS A 565 -18.95 -8.19 -18.76
CA LYS A 565 -18.24 -7.00 -18.28
C LYS A 565 -18.81 -6.41 -16.98
N ALA A 566 -19.72 -7.12 -16.32
CA ALA A 566 -20.27 -6.73 -15.03
C ALA A 566 -19.17 -6.76 -13.95
N ILE A 567 -19.38 -5.99 -12.88
CA ILE A 567 -18.45 -5.89 -11.74
C ILE A 567 -19.14 -6.30 -10.44
N TYR A 568 -20.41 -5.92 -10.25
CA TYR A 568 -21.21 -6.36 -9.09
C TYR A 568 -22.72 -6.34 -9.40
N ILE A 569 -23.51 -7.04 -8.58
CA ILE A 569 -24.98 -7.03 -8.59
C ILE A 569 -25.46 -6.35 -7.31
N GLY A 570 -26.28 -5.31 -7.43
CA GLY A 570 -26.99 -4.68 -6.32
C GLY A 570 -28.47 -5.06 -6.31
N PHE A 571 -29.06 -5.29 -5.15
CA PHE A 571 -30.46 -5.69 -5.01
C PHE A 571 -31.04 -5.34 -3.63
N GLY A 572 -32.36 -5.41 -3.51
CA GLY A 572 -33.06 -5.24 -2.23
C GLY A 572 -34.56 -4.98 -2.40
N GLY A 573 -35.22 -4.60 -1.30
CA GLY A 573 -36.58 -4.05 -1.31
C GLY A 573 -36.57 -2.51 -1.36
N LEU A 574 -37.53 -1.92 -2.05
CA LEU A 574 -37.68 -0.47 -2.16
C LEU A 574 -39.13 -0.04 -1.91
N ILE A 575 -39.28 1.15 -1.35
CA ILE A 575 -40.55 1.87 -1.19
C ILE A 575 -40.39 3.28 -1.73
N ASP A 576 -41.39 3.72 -2.47
CA ASP A 576 -41.58 5.08 -2.97
C ASP A 576 -42.89 5.64 -2.39
N GLY A 577 -42.84 6.86 -1.86
CA GLY A 577 -43.94 7.42 -1.08
C GLY A 577 -43.99 6.95 0.38
N ASN A 578 -45.14 7.11 1.01
CA ASN A 578 -45.35 6.79 2.43
C ASN A 578 -45.81 5.35 2.61
N GLY A 579 -45.63 4.80 3.82
CA GLY A 579 -46.05 3.46 4.20
C GLY A 579 -44.92 2.62 4.81
N LYS A 580 -45.16 1.31 4.90
CA LYS A 580 -44.20 0.31 5.38
C LYS A 580 -44.04 -0.81 4.37
N LEU A 581 -42.81 -1.24 4.17
CA LEU A 581 -42.45 -2.45 3.44
C LEU A 581 -41.64 -3.35 4.37
N TRP A 582 -42.08 -4.60 4.51
CA TRP A 582 -41.23 -5.67 5.02
C TRP A 582 -40.81 -6.58 3.87
N PHE A 583 -39.57 -7.05 3.89
CA PHE A 583 -39.12 -8.12 3.00
C PHE A 583 -38.28 -9.16 3.73
N ASP A 584 -38.40 -10.40 3.29
CA ASP A 584 -37.81 -11.57 3.93
C ASP A 584 -37.49 -12.68 2.90
N ASN A 585 -36.56 -13.59 3.26
CA ASN A 585 -36.17 -14.78 2.50
C ASN A 585 -35.81 -14.45 1.05
N LEU A 586 -34.94 -13.45 0.85
CA LEU A 586 -34.49 -13.08 -0.50
C LEU A 586 -33.54 -14.16 -1.03
N LYS A 587 -33.79 -14.60 -2.26
CA LYS A 587 -32.96 -15.60 -2.93
C LYS A 587 -32.42 -15.08 -4.24
N ILE A 588 -31.13 -15.25 -4.47
CA ILE A 588 -30.51 -15.07 -5.78
C ILE A 588 -30.16 -16.44 -6.33
N GLU A 589 -30.78 -16.77 -7.45
CA GLU A 589 -30.72 -18.06 -8.10
C GLU A 589 -30.15 -17.91 -9.51
N LEU A 590 -29.26 -18.82 -9.89
CA LEU A 590 -28.75 -18.88 -11.25
C LEU A 590 -29.75 -19.65 -12.13
N ILE A 591 -30.14 -19.06 -13.25
CA ILE A 591 -30.94 -19.74 -14.27
C ILE A 591 -29.96 -20.32 -15.30
N ASP A 592 -29.96 -21.64 -15.45
CA ASP A 592 -29.14 -22.32 -16.43
C ASP A 592 -29.74 -22.25 -17.86
N ASN A 593 -29.01 -22.79 -18.84
CA ASN A 593 -29.42 -22.76 -20.25
C ASN A 593 -30.70 -23.56 -20.55
N ASN A 594 -31.18 -24.40 -19.62
CA ASN A 594 -32.42 -25.17 -19.73
C ASN A 594 -33.57 -24.55 -18.92
N ASN A 595 -33.40 -23.32 -18.39
CA ASN A 595 -34.31 -22.66 -17.45
C ASN A 595 -34.49 -23.41 -16.11
N SER A 596 -33.57 -24.29 -15.73
CA SER A 596 -33.52 -24.87 -14.38
C SER A 596 -32.69 -24.02 -13.42
N ILE A 597 -33.00 -24.13 -12.13
CA ILE A 597 -32.28 -23.45 -11.04
C ILE A 597 -31.11 -24.33 -10.59
N ASP A 598 -29.90 -23.75 -10.54
CA ASP A 598 -28.73 -24.40 -9.95
C ASP A 598 -28.70 -24.14 -8.44
N ASP A 599 -29.26 -25.08 -7.67
CA ASP A 599 -29.36 -25.00 -6.20
C ASP A 599 -27.99 -24.86 -5.50
N SER A 600 -26.90 -25.30 -6.14
CA SER A 600 -25.54 -25.19 -5.57
C SER A 600 -25.00 -23.75 -5.54
N LYS A 601 -25.67 -22.82 -6.24
CA LYS A 601 -25.29 -21.41 -6.37
C LYS A 601 -26.36 -20.44 -5.88
N THR A 602 -27.35 -20.97 -5.17
CA THR A 602 -28.41 -20.18 -4.55
C THR A 602 -27.90 -19.50 -3.30
N ILE A 603 -28.06 -18.17 -3.26
CA ILE A 603 -27.78 -17.36 -2.07
C ILE A 603 -29.11 -17.05 -1.40
N ASN A 604 -29.22 -17.30 -0.09
CA ASN A 604 -30.42 -16.98 0.68
C ASN A 604 -30.15 -15.92 1.77
N PHE A 605 -31.10 -15.01 1.95
CA PHE A 605 -31.11 -14.00 3.00
C PHE A 605 -32.42 -14.11 3.78
N ASP A 606 -32.41 -14.91 4.85
CA ASP A 606 -33.54 -15.13 5.77
C ASP A 606 -33.49 -14.23 7.03
N PHE A 607 -32.39 -13.49 7.21
CA PHE A 607 -32.15 -12.57 8.32
C PHE A 607 -32.13 -13.21 9.72
N GLU A 608 -32.08 -14.53 9.81
CA GLU A 608 -32.10 -15.27 11.07
C GLU A 608 -30.71 -15.49 11.66
N ASN A 609 -29.70 -15.78 10.82
CA ASN A 609 -28.29 -16.05 11.20
C ASN A 609 -27.27 -15.36 10.28
#